data_AF-A0A1H0KR84-F1
#
_entry.id   AF-A0A1H0KR84-F1
#
_cell.length_a   1.000
_cell.length_b   1.000
_cell.length_c   1.000
_cell.angle_alpha   90.00
_cell.angle_beta   90.00
_cell.angle_gamma   90.00
#
_symmetry.space_group_name_H-M   'P 1'
#
loop_
_entity.id
_entity.type
_entity.pdbx_description
1 polymer ?
#
loop_
_entity_poly.entity_id
_entity_poly.type
_entity_poly.pdbx_seq_one_letter_code
_entity_poly.pdbx_strand_id
1 'polypeptide(L)'
;MVKRARLIYNPTSGREEMKKRLPEILQRLERGGFETSAHATIGEGDAILAASEAVRRGFDLIIAAGGDGTLCEVVNGMAEKEGRPPLGILPLGTTNDFARALGIPKNLEQACDLIVQQYTTDIDVGKINNRYFINIAGGGSMTELTYEVPSKLKTIIGQLAYYMKGLEKLPRLKPIELYVKAGEFEFHDEVMMFLVGNSNSVGGFEKLAPDASMNDGLFDVLILRKCNLAEFIRVVTLALRGEHLSDPNLIYFQTNHIEINSPDYVQLNLDGEFGGTLPCVMTNLKSHLQVIVDQSGQSIYKKTFLNTLTTPFRVNGNEENE
;
A
#
# COMPACT_ATOMS: atom_id res chain seq x y z
N MET A 1 2.01 -26.31 22.88
CA MET A 1 2.95 -25.23 23.24
C MET A 1 2.18 -23.92 23.23
N VAL A 2 2.43 -23.03 24.21
CA VAL A 2 1.85 -21.68 24.20
C VAL A 2 2.54 -20.90 23.08
N LYS A 3 1.76 -20.25 22.21
CA LYS A 3 2.30 -19.42 21.12
C LYS A 3 2.64 -18.04 21.67
N ARG A 4 3.74 -17.45 21.24
CA ARG A 4 4.18 -16.12 21.67
C ARG A 4 3.82 -15.08 20.62
N ALA A 5 3.16 -14.00 21.04
CA ALA A 5 2.82 -12.88 20.17
C ALA A 5 3.55 -11.59 20.60
N ARG A 6 3.96 -10.78 19.61
CA ARG A 6 4.48 -9.42 19.83
C ARG A 6 3.51 -8.40 19.27
N LEU A 7 2.82 -7.67 20.16
CA LEU A 7 1.98 -6.55 19.80
C LEU A 7 2.82 -5.27 19.70
N ILE A 8 2.98 -4.74 18.48
CA ILE A 8 3.67 -3.47 18.22
C ILE A 8 2.60 -2.43 17.94
N TYR A 9 2.50 -1.41 18.80
CA TYR A 9 1.42 -0.43 18.69
C TYR A 9 1.91 1.01 18.71
N ASN A 10 1.29 1.85 17.89
CA ASN A 10 1.51 3.29 17.91
C ASN A 10 0.60 3.95 18.96
N PRO A 11 1.15 4.48 20.08
CA PRO A 11 0.37 5.06 21.16
C PRO A 11 -0.42 6.32 20.75
N THR A 12 -0.08 6.96 19.63
CA THR A 12 -0.73 8.19 19.13
C THR A 12 -1.79 7.94 18.06
N SER A 13 -1.87 6.72 17.53
CA SER A 13 -2.89 6.33 16.54
C SER A 13 -4.28 6.18 17.16
N GLY A 14 -5.33 6.35 16.36
CA GLY A 14 -6.71 6.01 16.75
C GLY A 14 -7.24 6.77 17.96
N ARG A 15 -6.89 8.06 18.11
CA ARG A 15 -7.25 8.86 19.31
C ARG A 15 -6.74 8.23 20.61
N GLU A 16 -5.59 7.56 20.54
CA GLU A 16 -4.93 6.87 21.65
C GLU A 16 -5.76 5.72 22.25
N GLU A 17 -6.68 5.14 21.47
CA GLU A 17 -7.56 4.06 21.92
C GLU A 17 -6.78 2.85 22.44
N MET A 18 -5.69 2.48 21.78
CA MET A 18 -4.90 1.30 22.17
C MET A 18 -4.37 1.38 23.60
N LYS A 19 -3.97 2.56 24.10
CA LYS A 19 -3.50 2.72 25.49
C LYS A 19 -4.57 2.32 26.49
N LYS A 20 -5.85 2.59 26.18
CA LYS A 20 -7.00 2.30 27.05
C LYS A 20 -7.41 0.85 26.94
N ARG A 21 -7.35 0.27 25.74
CA ARG A 21 -7.82 -1.09 25.42
C ARG A 21 -6.76 -2.16 25.64
N LEU A 22 -5.48 -1.79 25.85
CA LEU A 22 -4.37 -2.74 25.95
C LEU A 22 -4.61 -3.91 26.93
N PRO A 23 -5.09 -3.69 28.18
CA PRO A 23 -5.34 -4.80 29.10
C PRO A 23 -6.39 -5.80 28.58
N GLU A 24 -7.48 -5.30 27.98
CA GLU A 24 -8.55 -6.13 27.42
C GLU A 24 -8.07 -6.93 26.19
N ILE A 25 -7.27 -6.29 25.33
CA ILE A 25 -6.68 -6.92 24.15
C ILE A 25 -5.70 -8.03 24.55
N LEU A 26 -4.82 -7.76 25.52
CA LEU A 26 -3.89 -8.78 26.03
C LEU A 26 -4.64 -9.94 26.65
N GLN A 27 -5.68 -9.69 27.48
CA GLN A 27 -6.50 -10.74 28.06
C GLN A 27 -7.21 -11.58 26.99
N ARG A 28 -7.71 -10.95 25.92
CA ARG A 28 -8.38 -11.66 24.83
C ARG A 28 -7.43 -12.57 24.05
N LEU A 29 -6.22 -12.06 23.74
CA LEU A 29 -5.17 -12.85 23.09
C LEU A 29 -4.68 -14.01 23.98
N GLU A 30 -4.52 -13.77 25.27
CA GLU A 30 -4.15 -14.80 26.26
C GLU A 30 -5.20 -15.91 26.34
N ARG A 31 -6.49 -15.55 26.41
CA ARG A 31 -7.61 -16.52 26.33
C ARG A 31 -7.64 -17.26 24.99
N GLY A 32 -7.15 -16.64 23.93
CA GLY A 32 -6.95 -17.23 22.61
C GLY A 32 -5.70 -18.11 22.48
N GLY A 33 -4.92 -18.29 23.56
CA GLY A 33 -3.75 -19.16 23.59
C GLY A 33 -2.42 -18.49 23.26
N PHE A 34 -2.37 -17.15 23.25
CA PHE A 34 -1.15 -16.38 22.99
C PHE A 34 -0.56 -15.72 24.24
N GLU A 35 0.66 -16.08 24.60
CA GLU A 35 1.48 -15.29 25.51
C GLU A 35 1.95 -14.02 24.79
N THR A 36 1.28 -12.91 25.06
CA THR A 36 1.46 -11.67 24.28
C THR A 36 2.27 -10.64 25.06
N SER A 37 3.38 -10.20 24.46
CA SER A 37 4.13 -9.03 24.94
C SER A 37 3.86 -7.82 24.06
N ALA A 38 3.94 -6.61 24.63
CA ALA A 38 3.68 -5.36 23.90
C ALA A 38 4.93 -4.49 23.71
N HIS A 39 4.95 -3.72 22.63
CA HIS A 39 5.91 -2.65 22.31
C HIS A 39 5.14 -1.38 21.96
N ALA A 40 5.26 -0.35 22.76
CA ALA A 40 4.74 0.98 22.44
C ALA A 40 5.78 1.73 21.61
N THR A 41 5.44 2.14 20.39
CA THR A 41 6.41 2.84 19.55
C THR A 41 6.74 4.23 20.10
N ILE A 42 7.99 4.65 20.04
CA ILE A 42 8.45 5.96 20.54
C ILE A 42 8.66 7.02 19.45
N GLY A 43 8.59 6.64 18.18
CA GLY A 43 8.81 7.54 17.05
C GLY A 43 8.88 6.79 15.72
N GLU A 44 9.14 7.53 14.65
CA GLU A 44 9.36 7.00 13.31
C GLU A 44 10.51 5.98 13.29
N GLY A 45 10.28 4.85 12.62
CA GLY A 45 11.23 3.75 12.49
C GLY A 45 11.32 2.80 13.69
N ASP A 46 10.69 3.12 14.82
CA ASP A 46 10.73 2.24 16.00
C ASP A 46 9.96 0.94 15.79
N ALA A 47 8.86 0.95 15.00
CA ALA A 47 8.16 -0.28 14.68
C ALA A 47 8.97 -1.20 13.76
N ILE A 48 9.84 -0.65 12.90
CA ILE A 48 10.79 -1.42 12.07
C ILE A 48 11.73 -2.22 12.99
N LEU A 49 12.33 -1.53 13.97
CA LEU A 49 13.27 -2.14 14.91
C LEU A 49 12.58 -3.20 15.78
N ALA A 50 11.40 -2.88 16.30
CA ALA A 50 10.61 -3.79 17.14
C ALA A 50 10.18 -5.05 16.38
N ALA A 51 9.78 -4.93 15.11
CA ALA A 51 9.38 -6.06 14.28
C ALA A 51 10.59 -6.92 13.90
N SER A 52 11.71 -6.30 13.52
CA SER A 52 12.97 -7.00 13.24
C SER A 52 13.45 -7.82 14.44
N GLU A 53 13.38 -7.22 15.64
CA GLU A 53 13.73 -7.89 16.89
C GLU A 53 12.75 -9.04 17.23
N ALA A 54 11.46 -8.89 16.94
CA ALA A 54 10.47 -9.94 17.14
C ALA A 54 10.73 -11.15 16.22
N VAL A 55 11.07 -10.93 14.96
CA VAL A 55 11.47 -12.02 14.05
C VAL A 55 12.72 -12.72 14.59
N ARG A 56 13.75 -11.96 14.97
CA ARG A 56 15.01 -12.50 15.52
C ARG A 56 14.79 -13.34 16.79
N ARG A 57 13.82 -12.96 17.62
CA ARG A 57 13.45 -13.69 18.86
C ARG A 57 12.54 -14.90 18.61
N GLY A 58 12.14 -15.15 17.36
CA GLY A 58 11.30 -16.29 16.98
C GLY A 58 9.90 -16.21 17.58
N PHE A 59 9.28 -15.04 17.59
CA PHE A 59 7.86 -14.93 17.93
C PHE A 59 7.01 -15.72 16.91
N ASP A 60 5.89 -16.29 17.36
CA ASP A 60 4.98 -17.06 16.51
C ASP A 60 3.98 -16.16 15.76
N LEU A 61 3.82 -14.91 16.22
CA LEU A 61 2.92 -13.91 15.66
C LEU A 61 3.45 -12.50 15.95
N ILE A 62 3.44 -11.63 14.95
CA ILE A 62 3.61 -10.18 15.13
C ILE A 62 2.26 -9.52 14.87
N ILE A 63 1.84 -8.60 15.74
CA ILE A 63 0.58 -7.86 15.60
C ILE A 63 0.91 -6.38 15.45
N ALA A 64 0.58 -5.78 14.31
CA ALA A 64 0.67 -4.35 14.08
C ALA A 64 -0.63 -3.65 14.51
N ALA A 65 -0.54 -2.72 15.46
CA ALA A 65 -1.67 -1.94 15.96
C ALA A 65 -1.46 -0.45 15.71
N GLY A 66 -2.05 0.07 14.64
CA GLY A 66 -1.83 1.43 14.17
C GLY A 66 -2.56 1.74 12.88
N GLY A 67 -2.15 2.80 12.19
CA GLY A 67 -2.55 3.06 10.81
C GLY A 67 -1.61 2.43 9.77
N ASP A 68 -1.80 2.80 8.50
CA ASP A 68 -1.03 2.28 7.36
C ASP A 68 0.49 2.53 7.51
N GLY A 69 0.91 3.67 8.09
CA GLY A 69 2.34 3.94 8.35
C GLY A 69 2.96 2.99 9.37
N THR A 70 2.26 2.68 10.47
CA THR A 70 2.73 1.69 11.47
C THR A 70 2.80 0.29 10.85
N LEU A 71 1.82 -0.06 10.02
CA LEU A 71 1.83 -1.32 9.28
C LEU A 71 3.02 -1.40 8.31
N CYS A 72 3.29 -0.33 7.56
CA CYS A 72 4.42 -0.24 6.63
C CYS A 72 5.76 -0.39 7.36
N GLU A 73 5.94 0.25 8.52
CA GLU A 73 7.14 0.06 9.34
C GLU A 73 7.30 -1.39 9.82
N VAL A 74 6.23 -2.02 10.33
CA VAL A 74 6.28 -3.43 10.75
C VAL A 74 6.66 -4.33 9.57
N VAL A 75 6.07 -4.12 8.39
CA VAL A 75 6.42 -4.86 7.17
C VAL A 75 7.89 -4.68 6.80
N ASN A 76 8.42 -3.45 6.82
CA ASN A 76 9.84 -3.18 6.55
C ASN A 76 10.75 -3.88 7.58
N GLY A 77 10.31 -3.99 8.83
CA GLY A 77 11.03 -4.72 9.87
C GLY A 77 10.94 -6.24 9.73
N MET A 78 9.97 -6.78 8.99
CA MET A 78 9.80 -8.22 8.78
C MET A 78 10.39 -8.72 7.47
N ALA A 79 10.31 -7.92 6.41
CA ALA A 79 10.61 -8.33 5.04
C ALA A 79 12.05 -8.87 4.87
N GLU A 80 12.18 -9.91 4.03
CA GLU A 80 13.42 -10.61 3.68
C GLU A 80 14.16 -11.28 4.84
N LYS A 81 13.63 -11.26 6.07
CA LYS A 81 14.16 -12.04 7.19
C LYS A 81 13.73 -13.50 7.09
N GLU A 82 14.55 -14.44 7.50
CA GLU A 82 14.13 -15.85 7.60
C GLU A 82 13.20 -16.07 8.81
N GLY A 83 12.28 -17.02 8.71
CA GLY A 83 11.40 -17.38 9.83
C GLY A 83 10.38 -16.31 10.22
N ARG A 84 9.88 -15.53 9.25
CA ARG A 84 8.85 -14.49 9.50
C ARG A 84 7.58 -15.15 10.05
N PRO A 85 7.08 -14.73 11.22
CA PRO A 85 5.77 -15.16 11.66
C PRO A 85 4.67 -14.48 10.85
N PRO A 86 3.43 -15.01 10.88
CA PRO A 86 2.27 -14.30 10.38
C PRO A 86 2.10 -12.92 11.03
N LEU A 87 1.48 -12.02 10.28
CA LEU A 87 1.18 -10.65 10.68
C LEU A 87 -0.32 -10.51 11.00
N GLY A 88 -0.64 -10.20 12.25
CA GLY A 88 -1.96 -9.72 12.66
C GLY A 88 -2.06 -8.21 12.56
N ILE A 89 -3.27 -7.68 12.28
CA ILE A 89 -3.50 -6.25 12.14
C ILE A 89 -4.64 -5.82 13.05
N LEU A 90 -4.39 -4.80 13.87
CA LEU A 90 -5.39 -4.07 14.66
C LEU A 90 -5.52 -2.65 14.09
N PRO A 91 -6.54 -2.39 13.24
CA PRO A 91 -6.64 -1.16 12.46
C PRO A 91 -7.09 0.03 13.32
N LEU A 92 -6.12 0.86 13.74
CA LEU A 92 -6.34 2.04 14.58
C LEU A 92 -6.18 3.37 13.82
N GLY A 93 -5.75 3.34 12.55
CA GLY A 93 -5.64 4.53 11.71
C GLY A 93 -6.99 5.05 11.21
N THR A 94 -6.97 6.18 10.53
CA THR A 94 -8.17 6.78 9.92
C THR A 94 -8.62 6.02 8.66
N THR A 95 -7.66 5.64 7.82
CA THR A 95 -7.91 5.04 6.51
C THR A 95 -7.86 3.52 6.60
N ASN A 96 -6.72 2.95 7.00
CA ASN A 96 -6.49 1.51 7.13
C ASN A 96 -6.79 0.79 5.81
N ASP A 97 -6.26 1.32 4.70
CA ASP A 97 -6.57 0.83 3.36
C ASP A 97 -6.24 -0.65 3.21
N PHE A 98 -5.08 -1.06 3.72
CA PHE A 98 -4.63 -2.45 3.63
C PHE A 98 -5.50 -3.40 4.46
N ALA A 99 -5.82 -3.02 5.70
CA ALA A 99 -6.68 -3.82 6.58
C ALA A 99 -8.08 -3.98 5.98
N ARG A 100 -8.63 -2.88 5.43
CA ARG A 100 -9.91 -2.87 4.74
C ARG A 100 -9.88 -3.77 3.51
N ALA A 101 -8.79 -3.73 2.74
CA ALA A 101 -8.61 -4.57 1.56
C ALA A 101 -8.69 -6.07 1.86
N LEU A 102 -8.17 -6.47 3.02
CA LEU A 102 -8.18 -7.85 3.51
C LEU A 102 -9.42 -8.22 4.33
N GLY A 103 -10.42 -7.34 4.41
CA GLY A 103 -11.65 -7.59 5.16
C GLY A 103 -11.47 -7.58 6.69
N ILE A 104 -10.37 -7.02 7.20
CA ILE A 104 -10.08 -6.99 8.64
C ILE A 104 -11.03 -6.01 9.33
N PRO A 105 -11.77 -6.44 10.37
CA PRO A 105 -12.74 -5.59 11.07
C PRO A 105 -12.10 -4.35 11.69
N LYS A 106 -12.80 -3.20 11.61
CA LYS A 106 -12.41 -1.98 12.33
C LYS A 106 -12.56 -2.10 13.85
N ASN A 107 -13.45 -2.96 14.31
CA ASN A 107 -13.64 -3.22 15.73
C ASN A 107 -12.49 -4.11 16.25
N LEU A 108 -11.77 -3.62 17.27
CA LEU A 108 -10.55 -4.27 17.77
C LEU A 108 -10.82 -5.65 18.36
N GLU A 109 -11.96 -5.84 19.01
CA GLU A 109 -12.37 -7.12 19.57
C GLU A 109 -12.57 -8.17 18.48
N GLN A 110 -13.26 -7.81 17.39
CA GLN A 110 -13.45 -8.66 16.24
C GLN A 110 -12.13 -8.94 15.50
N ALA A 111 -11.25 -7.93 15.39
CA ALA A 111 -9.92 -8.11 14.81
C ALA A 111 -9.05 -9.07 15.66
N CYS A 112 -9.15 -9.00 16.99
CA CYS A 112 -8.52 -9.97 17.88
C CYS A 112 -9.10 -11.37 17.73
N ASP A 113 -10.42 -11.53 17.60
CA ASP A 113 -11.02 -12.85 17.36
C ASP A 113 -10.51 -13.48 16.07
N LEU A 114 -10.37 -12.67 15.03
CA LEU A 114 -9.79 -13.07 13.75
C LEU A 114 -8.32 -13.49 13.90
N ILE A 115 -7.52 -12.76 14.68
CA ILE A 115 -6.14 -13.15 15.04
C ILE A 115 -6.09 -14.50 15.75
N VAL A 116 -7.01 -14.75 16.67
CA VAL A 116 -7.06 -16.00 17.43
C VAL A 116 -7.40 -17.20 16.55
N GLN A 117 -8.14 -17.01 15.45
CA GLN A 117 -8.48 -18.06 14.49
C GLN A 117 -7.29 -18.53 13.65
N GLN A 118 -6.31 -17.65 13.41
CA GLN A 118 -5.04 -17.97 12.72
C GLN A 118 -5.17 -18.43 11.26
N TYR A 119 -6.28 -18.10 10.59
CA TYR A 119 -6.33 -18.22 9.12
C TYR A 119 -5.41 -17.17 8.51
N THR A 120 -4.62 -17.58 7.52
CA THR A 120 -3.65 -16.71 6.84
C THR A 120 -3.86 -16.74 5.35
N THR A 121 -3.46 -15.65 4.71
CA THR A 121 -3.29 -15.56 3.26
C THR A 121 -1.90 -15.02 2.97
N ASP A 122 -1.30 -15.52 1.89
CA ASP A 122 -0.01 -15.01 1.42
C ASP A 122 -0.24 -13.72 0.62
N ILE A 123 0.55 -12.69 0.93
CA ILE A 123 0.53 -11.41 0.24
C ILE A 123 1.87 -11.10 -0.40
N ASP A 124 1.82 -10.38 -1.50
CA ASP A 124 2.99 -9.83 -2.17
C ASP A 124 3.46 -8.56 -1.46
N VAL A 125 4.77 -8.32 -1.51
CA VAL A 125 5.39 -7.11 -0.98
C VAL A 125 6.24 -6.46 -2.06
N GLY A 126 6.01 -5.18 -2.32
CA GLY A 126 6.86 -4.42 -3.21
C GLY A 126 8.18 -4.09 -2.54
N LYS A 127 9.30 -4.47 -3.17
CA LYS A 127 10.65 -4.04 -2.80
C LYS A 127 11.07 -2.91 -3.72
N ILE A 128 11.64 -1.86 -3.15
CA ILE A 128 12.30 -0.77 -3.88
C ILE A 128 13.64 -0.49 -3.23
N ASN A 129 14.72 -0.73 -3.97
CA ASN A 129 16.08 -0.69 -3.42
C ASN A 129 16.16 -1.52 -2.11
N ASN A 130 16.33 -0.87 -0.95
CA ASN A 130 16.40 -1.49 0.39
C ASN A 130 15.16 -1.23 1.27
N ARG A 131 14.05 -0.81 0.67
CA ARG A 131 12.79 -0.51 1.38
C ARG A 131 11.64 -1.31 0.78
N TYR A 132 10.54 -1.37 1.52
CA TYR A 132 9.37 -2.12 1.14
C TYR A 132 8.10 -1.28 1.22
N PHE A 133 7.13 -1.60 0.35
CA PHE A 133 5.80 -1.01 0.31
C PHE A 133 4.76 -2.11 0.08
N ILE A 134 3.54 -1.89 0.56
CA ILE A 134 2.44 -2.87 0.46
C ILE A 134 1.29 -2.40 -0.42
N ASN A 135 1.13 -1.08 -0.62
CA ASN A 135 0.06 -0.55 -1.47
C ASN A 135 0.61 0.06 -2.76
N ILE A 136 1.44 1.10 -2.67
CA ILE A 136 1.86 1.85 -3.86
C ILE A 136 3.21 2.53 -3.71
N ALA A 137 3.95 2.53 -4.82
CA ALA A 137 5.05 3.44 -5.07
C ALA A 137 4.68 4.43 -6.19
N GLY A 138 5.20 5.66 -6.15
CA GLY A 138 4.96 6.62 -7.23
C GLY A 138 5.97 7.74 -7.27
N GLY A 139 6.11 8.37 -8.43
CA GLY A 139 7.00 9.50 -8.66
C GLY A 139 6.49 10.42 -9.76
N GLY A 140 6.99 11.64 -9.80
CA GLY A 140 6.54 12.69 -10.70
C GLY A 140 6.61 14.06 -10.04
N SER A 141 6.20 15.11 -10.76
CA SER A 141 6.31 16.50 -10.28
C SER A 141 5.43 16.85 -9.06
N MET A 142 4.76 15.87 -8.43
CA MET A 142 3.93 16.05 -7.24
C MET A 142 4.71 15.86 -5.92
N THR A 143 5.95 15.37 -5.96
CA THR A 143 6.65 14.90 -4.75
C THR A 143 7.40 15.98 -3.96
N GLU A 144 7.64 17.16 -4.53
CA GLU A 144 8.44 18.24 -3.87
C GLU A 144 7.77 18.89 -2.65
N LEU A 145 6.49 18.61 -2.32
CA LEU A 145 5.77 19.37 -1.28
C LEU A 145 4.81 18.51 -0.44
N THR A 146 5.29 17.39 0.11
CA THR A 146 4.48 16.52 1.01
C THR A 146 4.65 16.83 2.50
N TYR A 147 5.52 17.77 2.87
CA TYR A 147 5.64 18.22 4.26
C TYR A 147 4.87 19.52 4.46
N GLU A 148 3.56 19.44 4.71
CA GLU A 148 2.76 20.41 5.49
C GLU A 148 1.26 20.17 5.27
N VAL A 149 0.70 19.20 6.00
CA VAL A 149 -0.74 19.20 6.28
C VAL A 149 -0.90 19.44 7.78
N PRO A 150 -1.38 20.63 8.21
CA PRO A 150 -1.68 20.88 9.61
C PRO A 150 -2.65 19.83 10.14
N SER A 151 -2.26 19.16 11.22
CA SER A 151 -2.97 18.03 11.86
C SER A 151 -4.45 18.31 12.18
N LYS A 152 -4.87 19.57 12.26
CA LYS A 152 -6.25 19.99 12.54
C LYS A 152 -7.22 19.87 11.34
N LEU A 153 -6.75 19.83 10.10
CA LEU A 153 -7.60 19.68 8.91
C LEU A 153 -7.92 18.21 8.56
N LYS A 154 -7.18 17.25 9.13
CA LYS A 154 -7.46 15.81 9.01
C LYS A 154 -8.80 15.40 9.64
N THR A 155 -9.33 16.19 10.57
CA THR A 155 -10.42 15.78 11.47
C THR A 155 -11.81 16.25 11.02
N ILE A 156 -11.90 17.28 10.17
CA ILE A 156 -13.19 17.96 9.89
C ILE A 156 -13.69 17.71 8.44
N ILE A 157 -12.82 17.43 7.46
CA ILE A 157 -13.19 17.42 6.02
C ILE A 157 -12.74 16.14 5.26
N GLY A 158 -12.35 15.07 5.95
CA GLY A 158 -12.13 13.74 5.33
C GLY A 158 -11.26 13.70 4.04
N GLN A 159 -11.46 12.65 3.23
CA GLN A 159 -10.73 12.40 1.95
C GLN A 159 -10.80 13.54 0.92
N LEU A 160 -11.86 14.35 0.93
CA LEU A 160 -12.09 15.44 -0.02
C LEU A 160 -11.04 16.57 0.06
N ALA A 161 -10.51 16.86 1.24
CA ALA A 161 -9.44 17.84 1.40
C ALA A 161 -8.13 17.42 0.72
N TYR A 162 -7.87 16.10 0.66
CA TYR A 162 -6.72 15.53 -0.03
C TYR A 162 -6.85 15.69 -1.55
N TYR A 163 -8.05 15.45 -2.08
CA TYR A 163 -8.35 15.59 -3.51
C TYR A 163 -8.26 17.04 -3.98
N MET A 164 -8.82 17.98 -3.22
CA MET A 164 -8.76 19.41 -3.58
C MET A 164 -7.32 19.95 -3.58
N LYS A 165 -6.51 19.56 -2.59
CA LYS A 165 -5.08 19.94 -2.52
C LYS A 165 -4.24 19.33 -3.64
N GLY A 166 -4.54 18.09 -4.06
CA GLY A 166 -3.91 17.47 -5.22
C GLY A 166 -4.25 18.20 -6.52
N LEU A 167 -5.52 18.60 -6.68
CA LEU A 167 -6.00 19.36 -7.84
C LEU A 167 -5.38 20.77 -7.93
N GLU A 168 -5.19 21.46 -6.80
CA GLU A 168 -4.57 22.79 -6.74
C GLU A 168 -3.11 22.82 -7.25
N LYS A 169 -2.41 21.67 -7.19
CA LYS A 169 -1.00 21.57 -7.58
C LYS A 169 -0.80 21.19 -9.06
N LEU A 170 -1.87 20.76 -9.75
CA LEU A 170 -1.81 20.27 -11.13
C LEU A 170 -1.23 21.26 -12.15
N PRO A 171 -1.54 22.57 -12.12
CA PRO A 171 -0.99 23.52 -13.09
C PRO A 171 0.52 23.74 -12.95
N ARG A 172 1.12 23.27 -11.85
CA ARG A 172 2.55 23.41 -11.56
C ARG A 172 3.34 22.13 -11.84
N LEU A 173 2.65 21.04 -12.25
CA LEU A 173 3.31 19.81 -12.60
C LEU A 173 4.12 20.02 -13.89
N LYS A 174 5.44 19.96 -13.77
CA LYS A 174 6.31 19.92 -14.94
C LYS A 174 6.42 18.46 -15.39
N PRO A 175 6.29 18.17 -16.69
CA PRO A 175 6.66 16.87 -17.20
C PRO A 175 8.10 16.55 -16.82
N ILE A 176 8.36 15.30 -16.48
CA ILE A 176 9.69 14.76 -16.21
C ILE A 176 10.06 13.78 -17.31
N GLU A 177 11.33 13.75 -17.70
CA GLU A 177 11.83 12.74 -18.63
C GLU A 177 11.99 11.42 -17.88
N LEU A 178 11.39 10.33 -18.36
CA LEU A 178 11.39 9.04 -17.68
C LEU A 178 11.89 7.94 -18.61
N TYR A 179 12.82 7.14 -18.10
CA TYR A 179 13.31 5.90 -18.70
C TYR A 179 12.77 4.75 -17.87
N VAL A 180 12.05 3.83 -18.50
CA VAL A 180 11.45 2.67 -17.85
C VAL A 180 11.84 1.41 -18.59
N LYS A 181 12.26 0.39 -17.84
CA LYS A 181 12.52 -0.95 -18.34
C LYS A 181 11.79 -2.00 -17.52
N ALA A 182 11.03 -2.88 -18.17
CA ALA A 182 10.31 -3.98 -17.55
C ALA A 182 10.26 -5.19 -18.49
N GLY A 183 11.20 -6.13 -18.32
CA GLY A 183 11.37 -7.23 -19.27
C GLY A 183 11.75 -6.70 -20.66
N GLU A 184 10.96 -7.05 -21.67
CA GLU A 184 11.11 -6.56 -23.06
C GLU A 184 10.49 -5.17 -23.29
N PHE A 185 9.72 -4.65 -22.32
CA PHE A 185 9.17 -3.31 -22.42
C PHE A 185 10.23 -2.27 -22.07
N GLU A 186 10.53 -1.40 -23.02
CA GLU A 186 11.34 -0.20 -22.82
C GLU A 186 10.51 1.03 -23.20
N PHE A 187 10.54 2.04 -22.34
CA PHE A 187 9.81 3.29 -22.53
C PHE A 187 10.70 4.47 -22.18
N HIS A 188 10.70 5.47 -23.06
CA HIS A 188 11.43 6.72 -22.87
C HIS A 188 10.58 7.87 -23.41
N ASP A 189 10.07 8.71 -22.51
CA ASP A 189 9.25 9.88 -22.86
C ASP A 189 9.12 10.86 -21.69
N GLU A 190 8.53 12.03 -21.94
CA GLU A 190 8.07 12.94 -20.91
C GLU A 190 6.73 12.47 -20.30
N VAL A 191 6.67 12.42 -18.97
CA VAL A 191 5.49 11.99 -18.22
C VAL A 191 5.11 12.99 -17.14
N MET A 192 3.82 13.05 -16.80
CA MET A 192 3.35 13.82 -15.65
C MET A 192 3.67 13.10 -14.34
N MET A 193 3.46 11.79 -14.31
CA MET A 193 3.67 10.93 -13.14
C MET A 193 3.64 9.45 -13.51
N PHE A 194 4.19 8.62 -12.62
CA PHE A 194 4.01 7.18 -12.64
C PHE A 194 3.58 6.66 -11.28
N LEU A 195 2.87 5.53 -11.29
CA LEU A 195 2.37 4.80 -10.14
C LEU A 195 2.66 3.31 -10.34
N VAL A 196 3.08 2.63 -9.28
CA VAL A 196 3.36 1.20 -9.23
C VAL A 196 2.57 0.62 -8.07
N GLY A 197 1.41 0.03 -8.38
CA GLY A 197 0.51 -0.57 -7.39
C GLY A 197 0.89 -2.01 -7.06
N ASN A 198 0.88 -2.34 -5.78
CA ASN A 198 0.93 -3.71 -5.23
C ASN A 198 -0.41 -4.12 -4.60
N SER A 199 -1.33 -3.17 -4.41
CA SER A 199 -2.71 -3.41 -4.01
C SER A 199 -3.66 -2.60 -4.88
N ASN A 200 -4.94 -2.99 -4.87
CA ASN A 200 -6.01 -2.31 -5.61
C ASN A 200 -6.59 -1.07 -4.91
N SER A 201 -6.12 -0.74 -3.71
CA SER A 201 -6.65 0.40 -2.94
C SER A 201 -5.53 1.38 -2.59
N VAL A 202 -5.63 2.58 -3.13
CA VAL A 202 -4.65 3.66 -2.92
C VAL A 202 -5.35 4.87 -2.34
N GLY A 203 -5.11 5.19 -1.07
CA GLY A 203 -5.67 6.40 -0.43
C GLY A 203 -7.20 6.46 -0.45
N GLY A 204 -7.86 5.30 -0.52
CA GLY A 204 -9.31 5.18 -0.72
C GLY A 204 -9.80 5.13 -2.18
N PHE A 205 -8.92 5.20 -3.18
CA PHE A 205 -9.27 4.94 -4.57
C PHE A 205 -9.15 3.44 -4.87
N GLU A 206 -10.27 2.74 -4.77
CA GLU A 206 -10.37 1.29 -5.01
C GLU A 206 -10.34 0.90 -6.50
N LYS A 207 -10.44 1.90 -7.39
CA LYS A 207 -10.54 1.72 -8.84
C LYS A 207 -9.32 2.19 -9.62
N LEU A 208 -8.28 2.65 -8.93
CA LEU A 208 -7.10 3.19 -9.59
C LEU A 208 -6.30 2.10 -10.31
N ALA A 209 -6.26 0.90 -9.75
CA ALA A 209 -5.75 -0.31 -10.38
C ALA A 209 -6.81 -1.41 -10.23
N PRO A 210 -7.84 -1.44 -11.11
CA PRO A 210 -9.00 -2.30 -10.95
C PRO A 210 -8.65 -3.80 -11.02
N ASP A 211 -7.59 -4.13 -11.75
CA ASP A 211 -7.13 -5.51 -11.94
C ASP A 211 -6.08 -5.94 -10.91
N ALA A 212 -5.65 -5.04 -10.01
CA ALA A 212 -4.59 -5.34 -9.05
C ALA A 212 -4.99 -6.42 -8.05
N SER A 213 -4.07 -7.36 -7.83
CA SER A 213 -4.18 -8.40 -6.83
C SER A 213 -3.01 -8.32 -5.87
N MET A 214 -3.27 -8.49 -4.57
CA MET A 214 -2.22 -8.49 -3.54
C MET A 214 -1.43 -9.82 -3.47
N ASN A 215 -1.60 -10.73 -4.43
CA ASN A 215 -1.07 -12.11 -4.35
C ASN A 215 -0.86 -12.81 -5.70
N ASP A 216 -0.77 -12.07 -6.81
CA ASP A 216 -0.49 -12.63 -8.14
C ASP A 216 1.01 -12.64 -8.49
N GLY A 217 1.83 -11.89 -7.75
CA GLY A 217 3.24 -11.67 -7.96
C GLY A 217 3.55 -10.56 -8.96
N LEU A 218 2.59 -9.69 -9.27
CA LEU A 218 2.72 -8.63 -10.26
C LEU A 218 2.47 -7.26 -9.62
N PHE A 219 3.09 -6.23 -10.19
CA PHE A 219 2.71 -4.85 -10.00
C PHE A 219 1.79 -4.39 -11.12
N ASP A 220 0.90 -3.46 -10.80
CA ASP A 220 0.11 -2.69 -11.74
C ASP A 220 0.77 -1.33 -11.96
N VAL A 221 1.41 -1.15 -13.12
CA VAL A 221 2.15 0.06 -13.46
C VAL A 221 1.27 0.98 -14.28
N LEU A 222 1.09 2.22 -13.82
CA LEU A 222 0.39 3.28 -14.54
C LEU A 222 1.35 4.44 -14.79
N ILE A 223 1.51 4.83 -16.05
CA ILE A 223 2.33 5.98 -16.44
C ILE A 223 1.43 6.97 -17.18
N LEU A 224 1.27 8.16 -16.61
CA LEU A 224 0.53 9.25 -17.23
C LEU A 224 1.49 10.07 -18.10
N ARG A 225 1.38 9.94 -19.42
CA ARG A 225 2.13 10.75 -20.38
C ARG A 225 1.89 12.23 -20.16
N LYS A 226 2.83 13.05 -20.62
CA LYS A 226 2.66 14.51 -20.69
C LYS A 226 1.30 14.86 -21.29
N CYS A 227 0.48 15.58 -20.52
CA CYS A 227 -0.85 15.97 -20.93
C CYS A 227 -1.20 17.37 -20.45
N ASN A 228 -2.11 18.04 -21.15
CA ASN A 228 -2.65 19.32 -20.71
C ASN A 228 -3.70 19.15 -19.60
N LEU A 229 -4.17 20.27 -19.02
CA LEU A 229 -5.12 20.24 -17.91
C LEU A 229 -6.46 19.56 -18.27
N ALA A 230 -6.96 19.77 -19.49
CA ALA A 230 -8.23 19.17 -19.92
C ALA A 230 -8.11 17.65 -20.06
N GLU A 231 -7.01 17.18 -20.62
CA GLU A 231 -6.68 15.76 -20.71
C GLU A 231 -6.49 15.13 -19.32
N PHE A 232 -5.82 15.82 -18.41
CA PHE A 232 -5.65 15.37 -17.03
C PHE A 232 -7.01 15.20 -16.33
N ILE A 233 -7.89 16.20 -16.42
CA ILE A 233 -9.24 16.16 -15.84
C ILE A 233 -10.04 14.97 -16.42
N ARG A 234 -9.92 14.72 -17.73
CA ARG A 234 -10.54 13.57 -18.39
C ARG A 234 -10.03 12.25 -17.80
N VAL A 235 -8.71 12.05 -17.69
CA VAL A 235 -8.10 10.84 -17.11
C VAL A 235 -8.59 10.61 -15.67
N VAL A 236 -8.57 11.65 -14.82
CA VAL A 236 -9.04 11.53 -13.44
C VAL A 236 -10.53 11.19 -13.36
N THR A 237 -11.34 11.79 -14.24
CA THR A 237 -12.79 11.51 -14.30
C THR A 237 -13.04 10.05 -14.68
N LEU A 238 -12.28 9.51 -15.63
CA LEU A 238 -12.32 8.08 -15.98
C LEU A 238 -11.82 7.21 -14.83
N ALA A 239 -10.79 7.63 -14.11
CA ALA A 239 -10.22 6.87 -12.99
C ALA A 239 -11.21 6.72 -11.82
N LEU A 240 -12.00 7.77 -11.54
CA LEU A 240 -13.10 7.70 -10.58
C LEU A 240 -14.15 6.64 -10.95
N ARG A 241 -14.30 6.33 -12.25
CA ARG A 241 -15.21 5.31 -12.76
C ARG A 241 -14.55 3.94 -12.89
N GLY A 242 -13.21 3.88 -12.96
CA GLY A 242 -12.41 2.70 -13.24
C GLY A 242 -12.23 2.42 -14.75
N GLU A 243 -12.39 3.46 -15.59
CA GLU A 243 -12.39 3.36 -17.06
C GLU A 243 -11.12 3.96 -17.71
N HIS A 244 -10.19 4.46 -16.89
CA HIS A 244 -8.98 5.20 -17.31
C HIS A 244 -7.94 4.33 -18.00
N LEU A 245 -7.93 3.01 -17.81
CA LEU A 245 -6.94 2.11 -18.42
C LEU A 245 -6.97 2.10 -19.96
N SER A 246 -8.09 2.54 -20.56
CA SER A 246 -8.25 2.67 -22.01
C SER A 246 -7.83 4.04 -22.58
N ASP A 247 -7.45 4.98 -21.71
CA ASP A 247 -7.10 6.34 -22.09
C ASP A 247 -5.77 6.37 -22.86
N PRO A 248 -5.68 7.02 -24.05
CA PRO A 248 -4.43 7.07 -24.82
C PRO A 248 -3.27 7.77 -24.09
N ASN A 249 -3.55 8.62 -23.10
CA ASN A 249 -2.51 9.27 -22.30
C ASN A 249 -2.02 8.42 -21.13
N LEU A 250 -2.65 7.27 -20.88
CA LEU A 250 -2.30 6.39 -19.78
C LEU A 250 -1.72 5.08 -20.32
N ILE A 251 -0.46 4.83 -19.99
CA ILE A 251 0.16 3.53 -20.22
C ILE A 251 -0.14 2.66 -19.00
N TYR A 252 -0.63 1.45 -19.25
CA TYR A 252 -0.87 0.44 -18.23
C TYR A 252 -0.21 -0.88 -18.65
N PHE A 253 0.52 -1.50 -17.73
CA PHE A 253 1.05 -2.84 -17.89
C PHE A 253 1.30 -3.48 -16.52
N GLN A 254 1.43 -4.81 -16.51
CA GLN A 254 1.79 -5.57 -15.32
C GLN A 254 3.20 -6.14 -15.42
N THR A 255 3.95 -6.09 -14.32
CA THR A 255 5.31 -6.65 -14.24
C THR A 255 5.69 -7.03 -12.82
N ASN A 256 6.56 -8.02 -12.62
CA ASN A 256 7.15 -8.33 -11.32
C ASN A 256 8.47 -7.58 -11.06
N HIS A 257 9.01 -6.89 -12.06
CA HIS A 257 10.29 -6.20 -11.99
C HIS A 257 10.27 -4.97 -12.91
N ILE A 258 10.71 -3.83 -12.39
CA ILE A 258 10.76 -2.57 -13.14
C ILE A 258 11.94 -1.73 -12.68
N GLU A 259 12.69 -1.22 -13.66
CA GLU A 259 13.74 -0.24 -13.47
C GLU A 259 13.24 1.11 -13.96
N ILE A 260 13.39 2.14 -13.15
CA ILE A 260 12.96 3.50 -13.47
C ILE A 260 14.13 4.45 -13.24
N ASN A 261 14.42 5.27 -14.24
CA ASN A 261 15.47 6.27 -14.21
C ASN A 261 14.96 7.60 -14.80
N SER A 262 15.58 8.71 -14.39
CA SER A 262 15.30 10.04 -14.91
C SER A 262 16.55 10.91 -14.79
N PRO A 263 16.83 11.78 -15.78
CA PRO A 263 17.84 12.83 -15.64
C PRO A 263 17.36 13.95 -14.71
N ASP A 264 16.05 14.07 -14.48
CA ASP A 264 15.46 15.02 -13.56
C ASP A 264 15.56 14.53 -12.11
N TYR A 265 15.54 15.47 -11.16
CA TYR A 265 15.39 15.13 -9.74
C TYR A 265 13.94 14.73 -9.45
N VAL A 266 13.72 13.43 -9.24
CA VAL A 266 12.39 12.88 -8.97
C VAL A 266 12.40 12.22 -7.60
N GLN A 267 11.62 12.77 -6.66
CA GLN A 267 11.37 12.10 -5.38
C GLN A 267 10.32 11.01 -5.56
N LEU A 268 10.41 10.00 -4.70
CA LEU A 268 9.50 8.87 -4.67
C LEU A 268 8.60 8.96 -3.44
N ASN A 269 7.37 8.48 -3.58
CA ASN A 269 6.44 8.25 -2.49
C ASN A 269 6.20 6.74 -2.35
N LEU A 270 6.25 6.22 -1.12
CA LEU A 270 5.95 4.82 -0.78
C LEU A 270 4.88 4.81 0.29
N ASP A 271 3.70 4.29 -0.02
CA ASP A 271 2.56 4.20 0.90
C ASP A 271 2.22 5.52 1.64
N GLY A 272 2.46 6.66 0.98
CA GLY A 272 2.23 7.99 1.55
C GLY A 272 3.45 8.66 2.17
N GLU A 273 4.56 7.94 2.36
CA GLU A 273 5.80 8.44 2.97
C GLU A 273 6.90 8.71 1.93
N PHE A 274 7.92 9.50 2.32
CA PHE A 274 9.09 9.73 1.46
C PHE A 274 9.80 8.41 1.16
N GLY A 275 10.04 8.13 -0.12
CA GLY A 275 10.54 6.86 -0.66
C GLY A 275 12.01 6.86 -1.12
N GLY A 276 12.68 8.01 -1.07
CA GLY A 276 13.96 8.22 -1.76
C GLY A 276 13.77 8.97 -3.08
N THR A 277 14.69 8.76 -4.02
CA THR A 277 14.67 9.40 -5.35
C THR A 277 14.99 8.39 -6.44
N LEU A 278 14.71 8.74 -7.69
CA LEU A 278 15.25 8.01 -8.84
C LEU A 278 16.79 8.12 -8.90
N PRO A 279 17.49 7.14 -9.52
CA PRO A 279 16.96 5.90 -10.10
C PRO A 279 16.49 4.91 -9.04
N CYS A 280 15.57 4.02 -9.42
CA CYS A 280 15.15 2.93 -8.56
C CYS A 280 14.91 1.65 -9.33
N VAL A 281 15.10 0.53 -8.63
CA VAL A 281 14.70 -0.80 -9.08
C VAL A 281 13.62 -1.30 -8.14
N MET A 282 12.47 -1.68 -8.69
CA MET A 282 11.39 -2.29 -7.92
C MET A 282 11.22 -3.76 -8.31
N THR A 283 10.96 -4.60 -7.32
CA THR A 283 10.73 -6.04 -7.52
C THR A 283 9.58 -6.50 -6.62
N ASN A 284 8.64 -7.24 -7.20
CA ASN A 284 7.54 -7.84 -6.46
C ASN A 284 8.05 -9.11 -5.75
N LEU A 285 8.00 -9.10 -4.43
CA LEU A 285 8.29 -10.26 -3.61
C LEU A 285 6.99 -11.06 -3.47
N LYS A 286 6.82 -12.03 -4.37
CA LYS A 286 5.61 -12.86 -4.42
C LYS A 286 5.42 -13.67 -3.13
N SER A 287 4.21 -13.66 -2.58
CA SER A 287 3.81 -14.45 -1.41
C SER A 287 4.78 -14.29 -0.23
N HIS A 288 5.27 -13.07 -0.01
CA HIS A 288 6.39 -12.80 0.89
C HIS A 288 6.00 -12.74 2.37
N LEU A 289 4.77 -12.33 2.66
CA LEU A 289 4.24 -12.25 4.02
C LEU A 289 2.94 -13.03 4.15
N GLN A 290 2.77 -13.67 5.31
CA GLN A 290 1.50 -14.23 5.72
C GLN A 290 0.76 -13.22 6.57
N VAL A 291 -0.47 -12.87 6.19
CA VAL A 291 -1.32 -11.97 6.97
C VAL A 291 -2.53 -12.74 7.47
N ILE A 292 -2.87 -12.50 8.74
CA ILE A 292 -4.06 -13.05 9.38
C ILE A 292 -5.30 -12.40 8.77
N VAL A 293 -6.21 -13.24 8.29
CA VAL A 293 -7.47 -12.86 7.63
C VAL A 293 -8.59 -13.79 8.09
N ASP A 294 -9.80 -13.60 7.58
CA ASP A 294 -10.89 -14.55 7.82
C ASP A 294 -10.67 -15.87 7.05
N GLN A 295 -11.51 -16.87 7.31
CA GLN A 295 -11.41 -18.18 6.65
C GLN A 295 -11.55 -18.10 5.12
N SER A 296 -12.20 -17.06 4.58
CA SER A 296 -12.32 -16.91 3.13
C SER A 296 -10.97 -16.58 2.49
N GLY A 297 -10.09 -15.90 3.22
CA GLY A 297 -8.78 -15.46 2.75
C GLY A 297 -8.83 -14.52 1.54
N GLN A 298 -10.02 -14.05 1.17
CA GLN A 298 -10.28 -13.26 -0.02
C GLN A 298 -10.32 -11.78 0.32
N SER A 299 -9.64 -10.98 -0.49
CA SER A 299 -9.85 -9.54 -0.49
C SER A 299 -11.31 -9.22 -0.82
N ILE A 300 -11.92 -8.32 -0.04
CA ILE A 300 -13.31 -7.90 -0.23
C ILE A 300 -13.52 -7.12 -1.54
N TYR A 301 -12.46 -6.60 -2.15
CA TYR A 301 -12.56 -5.83 -3.40
C TYR A 301 -12.79 -6.70 -4.64
N LYS A 302 -12.30 -7.95 -4.68
CA LYS A 302 -12.59 -8.87 -5.80
C LYS A 302 -14.07 -9.25 -5.88
N LYS A 303 -14.79 -9.28 -4.74
CA LYS A 303 -16.24 -9.58 -4.69
C LYS A 303 -17.10 -8.48 -5.33
N THR A 304 -16.68 -7.22 -5.27
CA THR A 304 -17.43 -6.11 -5.88
C THR A 304 -17.29 -6.12 -7.41
N PHE A 305 -16.18 -6.63 -7.95
CA PHE A 305 -15.89 -6.61 -9.38
C PHE A 305 -16.54 -7.77 -10.17
N LEU A 306 -16.63 -8.97 -9.58
CA LEU A 306 -17.22 -10.16 -10.24
C LEU A 306 -18.72 -10.04 -10.56
N ASN A 307 -19.43 -9.07 -9.98
CA ASN A 307 -20.81 -8.76 -10.38
C ASN A 307 -20.89 -7.86 -11.63
N THR A 308 -19.77 -7.46 -12.21
CA THR A 308 -19.74 -6.37 -13.21
C THR A 308 -18.70 -6.52 -14.31
N LEU A 309 -18.53 -7.71 -14.92
CA LEU A 309 -18.25 -7.89 -16.38
C LEU A 309 -17.58 -9.24 -16.67
N THR A 310 -18.08 -9.90 -17.71
CA THR A 310 -17.49 -11.05 -18.39
C THR A 310 -16.98 -10.58 -19.75
N THR A 311 -15.68 -10.34 -19.94
CA THR A 311 -14.98 -10.49 -21.25
C THR A 311 -13.46 -10.24 -21.12
N PRO A 312 -12.58 -10.97 -21.84
CA PRO A 312 -11.12 -10.91 -21.65
C PRO A 312 -10.37 -10.02 -22.65
N PHE A 313 -9.23 -9.48 -22.18
CA PHE A 313 -8.01 -9.01 -22.86
C PHE A 313 -8.10 -8.07 -24.09
N ARG A 314 -7.48 -6.89 -23.99
CA ARG A 314 -7.00 -6.08 -25.13
C ARG A 314 -5.63 -5.46 -24.83
N VAL A 315 -4.66 -5.74 -25.69
CA VAL A 315 -3.43 -4.96 -25.87
C VAL A 315 -3.75 -3.94 -26.97
N ASN A 316 -3.70 -2.64 -26.68
CA ASN A 316 -3.86 -1.61 -27.70
C ASN A 316 -2.51 -1.39 -28.40
N GLY A 317 -2.29 -2.16 -29.47
CA GLY A 317 -1.22 -1.91 -30.43
C GLY A 317 -1.69 -0.91 -31.49
N ASN A 318 -0.94 0.18 -31.65
CA ASN A 318 -1.01 1.04 -32.83
C ASN A 318 -0.44 0.26 -34.02
N GLU A 319 -1.27 -0.07 -34.99
CA GLU A 319 -0.80 -0.33 -36.35
C GLU A 319 -0.77 1.00 -37.10
N GLU A 320 0.45 1.46 -37.40
CA GLU A 320 0.71 2.38 -38.50
C GLU A 320 0.21 1.75 -39.80
N ASN A 321 -0.53 2.50 -40.60
CA ASN A 321 -0.74 2.19 -42.02
C ASN A 321 -0.57 3.47 -42.85
N GLU A 322 0.45 3.38 -43.72
CA GLU A 322 0.65 4.00 -45.04
C GLU A 322 0.61 5.52 -45.21
#